data_AF-A0A810NZ84-F1
#
_entry.id   AF-A0A810NZ84-F1
#
_cell.length_a   1.000
_cell.length_b   1.000
_cell.length_c   1.000
_cell.angle_alpha   90.00
_cell.angle_beta   90.00
_cell.angle_gamma   90.00
#
_symmetry.space_group_name_H-M   'P 1'
#
loop_
_entity.id
_entity.type
_entity.pdbx_description
1 polymer ?
#
loop_
_entity_poly.entity_id
_entity_poly.type
_entity_poly.pdbx_seq_one_letter_code
_entity_poly.pdbx_strand_id
1 'polypeptide(L)'
;MTDLRQLLTDIGERAGSYDVTERALTITRRRRRRRAAVGTTAAALAVAAIATWSLWPGAPGSAPDPAVSPSAGPSLPTSCTLGSLPLPDGATYGVVYQVDPTGRYAVGGTDVDAKKYDRDLLFWDGDAVRRLSLPGRLQYFHDVNSAGTALASAVIDGKESAWVYRDGEFTRLDGEAFASDLNESGVIAGTISSGPDGPGGQPVRWRTPDSPMELLPLPPGDWRHGVLVRGIDDDGTIVMGGYENSARDQMAYALRPDGSWQELTPTIDGVTGRNVSVYAIRGGWVVGQVLLPDGTGQRGSGITGVLWNLRTGKAQSLGRSGPPTVVNAQGWTVHETEPVFGPRRQTLTPAPTPVGSLWLLSPAGDRTAVPAPAGETPWHVQVYSLSDDGRVLVGLRQLSEPYGQDHVPVRWRCS
;
A
#
# COMPACT_ATOMS: atom_id res chain seq x y z
N MET A 1 -25.54 -24.72 33.97
CA MET A 1 -24.26 -24.91 33.25
C MET A 1 -24.39 -25.70 31.94
N THR A 2 -25.59 -26.15 31.55
CA THR A 2 -25.84 -26.94 30.33
C THR A 2 -25.99 -26.10 29.04
N ASP A 3 -26.12 -24.77 29.17
CA ASP A 3 -26.52 -23.88 28.07
C ASP A 3 -25.37 -23.58 27.08
N LEU A 4 -24.13 -23.48 27.57
CA LEU A 4 -22.97 -23.13 26.74
C LEU A 4 -22.56 -24.26 25.77
N ARG A 5 -22.67 -25.52 26.21
CA ARG A 5 -22.41 -26.67 25.33
C ARG A 5 -23.45 -26.77 24.22
N GLN A 6 -24.70 -26.46 24.54
CA GLN A 6 -25.79 -26.52 23.58
C GLN A 6 -25.64 -25.42 22.53
N LEU A 7 -25.24 -24.22 22.93
CA LEU A 7 -24.96 -23.10 22.02
C LEU A 7 -23.76 -23.36 21.10
N LEU A 8 -22.70 -24.02 21.59
CA LEU A 8 -21.54 -24.38 20.77
C LEU A 8 -21.84 -25.52 19.77
N THR A 9 -22.65 -26.49 20.16
CA THR A 9 -23.13 -27.54 19.24
C THR A 9 -24.04 -26.95 18.16
N ASP A 10 -24.93 -26.04 18.52
CA ASP A 10 -25.89 -25.42 17.59
C ASP A 10 -25.18 -24.51 16.56
N ILE A 11 -24.07 -23.87 16.96
CA ILE A 11 -23.19 -23.13 16.04
C ILE A 11 -22.41 -24.10 15.13
N GLY A 12 -21.97 -25.25 15.66
CA GLY A 12 -21.30 -26.30 14.88
C GLY A 12 -22.21 -26.95 13.83
N GLU A 13 -23.49 -27.13 14.16
CA GLU A 13 -24.50 -27.73 13.25
C GLU A 13 -24.98 -26.72 12.20
N ARG A 14 -25.13 -25.43 12.54
CA ARG A 14 -25.45 -24.38 11.54
C ARG A 14 -24.28 -24.01 10.63
N ALA A 15 -23.05 -24.40 10.98
CA ALA A 15 -21.88 -24.27 10.11
C ALA A 15 -21.77 -25.41 9.07
N GLY A 16 -22.71 -26.36 9.06
CA GLY A 16 -22.77 -27.45 8.09
C GLY A 16 -23.17 -26.99 6.68
N SER A 17 -22.21 -27.04 5.77
CA SER A 17 -22.38 -27.18 4.31
C SER A 17 -23.32 -26.18 3.63
N TYR A 18 -22.79 -25.00 3.30
CA TYR A 18 -23.13 -24.42 2.00
C TYR A 18 -22.57 -25.36 0.93
N ASP A 19 -23.43 -26.18 0.35
CA ASP A 19 -23.12 -27.01 -0.82
C ASP A 19 -22.94 -26.11 -2.06
N VAL A 20 -21.77 -25.49 -2.16
CA VAL A 20 -21.33 -24.71 -3.32
C VAL A 20 -20.79 -25.65 -4.42
N THR A 21 -20.52 -26.90 -4.07
CA THR A 21 -19.95 -27.93 -4.95
C THR A 21 -20.91 -28.39 -6.04
N GLU A 22 -22.21 -28.52 -5.76
CA GLU A 22 -23.15 -29.05 -6.75
C GLU A 22 -23.52 -28.04 -7.86
N ARG A 23 -23.50 -26.72 -7.56
CA ARG A 23 -23.74 -25.66 -8.55
C ARG A 23 -22.53 -25.37 -9.46
N ALA A 24 -21.31 -25.72 -9.04
CA ALA A 24 -20.10 -25.45 -9.83
C ALA A 24 -19.90 -26.44 -11.00
N LEU A 25 -20.40 -27.67 -10.89
CA LEU A 25 -20.18 -28.71 -11.90
C LEU A 25 -21.13 -28.62 -13.11
N THR A 26 -22.27 -27.93 -12.99
CA THR A 26 -23.22 -27.77 -14.10
C THR A 26 -22.83 -26.64 -15.06
N ILE A 27 -22.06 -25.64 -14.60
CA ILE A 27 -21.69 -24.46 -15.41
C ILE A 27 -20.51 -24.76 -16.38
N THR A 28 -19.59 -25.64 -16.01
CA THR A 28 -18.39 -25.95 -16.80
C THR A 28 -18.67 -26.74 -18.08
N ARG A 29 -19.71 -27.59 -18.11
CA ARG A 29 -20.06 -28.39 -19.31
C ARG A 29 -20.64 -27.55 -20.47
N ARG A 30 -21.25 -26.39 -20.20
CA ARG A 30 -21.86 -25.54 -21.25
C ARG A 30 -20.84 -24.69 -22.01
N ARG A 31 -19.73 -24.27 -21.38
CA ARG A 31 -18.71 -23.41 -22.02
C ARG A 31 -17.81 -24.16 -23.01
N ARG A 32 -17.56 -25.47 -22.82
CA ARG A 32 -16.69 -26.25 -23.73
C ARG A 32 -17.28 -26.49 -25.13
N ARG A 33 -18.60 -26.41 -25.30
CA ARG A 33 -19.24 -26.60 -26.62
C ARG A 33 -19.28 -25.35 -27.51
N ARG A 34 -18.92 -24.16 -27.01
CA ARG A 34 -18.98 -22.91 -27.79
C ARG A 34 -17.65 -22.45 -28.40
N ARG A 35 -16.53 -23.15 -28.17
CA ARG A 35 -15.20 -22.75 -28.68
C ARG A 35 -14.71 -23.51 -29.93
N ALA A 36 -15.60 -24.17 -30.67
CA ALA A 36 -15.21 -25.00 -31.82
C ALA A 36 -15.49 -24.39 -33.20
N ALA A 37 -15.86 -23.11 -33.32
CA ALA A 37 -16.10 -22.52 -34.65
C ALA A 37 -15.92 -21.00 -34.66
N VAL A 38 -14.70 -20.54 -34.96
CA VAL A 38 -14.32 -19.36 -35.77
C VAL A 38 -12.79 -19.52 -35.92
N GLY A 39 -12.18 -19.72 -37.08
CA GLY A 39 -12.49 -19.18 -38.40
C GLY A 39 -11.24 -18.41 -38.85
N THR A 40 -10.36 -19.11 -39.57
CA THR A 40 -9.14 -18.62 -40.20
C THR A 40 -9.42 -17.53 -41.25
N THR A 41 -8.68 -16.43 -41.23
CA THR A 41 -8.38 -15.68 -42.47
C THR A 41 -7.08 -14.90 -42.33
N ALA A 42 -6.17 -15.15 -43.26
CA ALA A 42 -4.91 -14.47 -43.46
C ALA A 42 -5.09 -13.24 -44.38
N ALA A 43 -4.23 -12.23 -44.24
CA ALA A 43 -3.83 -11.38 -45.36
C ALA A 43 -2.42 -10.80 -45.11
N ALA A 44 -1.60 -10.89 -46.15
CA ALA A 44 -0.21 -10.44 -46.22
C ALA A 44 -0.09 -9.13 -47.03
N LEU A 45 1.16 -8.61 -47.10
CA LEU A 45 1.71 -7.51 -47.96
C LEU A 45 1.57 -6.09 -47.34
N ALA A 46 2.53 -5.16 -47.41
CA ALA A 46 3.62 -4.92 -48.36
C ALA A 46 4.81 -4.17 -47.68
N VAL A 47 6.06 -4.48 -48.00
CA VAL A 47 7.03 -3.79 -48.90
C VAL A 47 7.57 -2.42 -48.41
N ALA A 48 8.90 -2.35 -48.48
CA ALA A 48 9.86 -1.33 -48.04
C ALA A 48 9.69 0.09 -48.61
N ALA A 49 10.22 1.06 -47.85
CA ALA A 49 10.81 2.28 -48.39
C ALA A 49 12.08 2.64 -47.60
N ILE A 50 13.21 2.57 -48.30
CA ILE A 50 14.52 3.10 -47.91
C ILE A 50 14.50 4.60 -48.17
N ALA A 51 14.88 5.42 -47.18
CA ALA A 51 15.28 6.80 -47.40
C ALA A 51 16.55 7.10 -46.61
N THR A 52 17.65 7.08 -47.35
CA THR A 52 18.99 7.56 -47.02
C THR A 52 18.98 9.03 -46.61
N TRP A 53 19.31 9.35 -45.35
CA TRP A 53 19.59 10.73 -44.91
C TRP A 53 21.01 10.82 -44.33
N SER A 54 21.89 11.38 -45.17
CA SER A 54 22.87 12.42 -44.83
C SER A 54 23.97 12.12 -43.81
N LEU A 55 25.11 11.72 -44.36
CA LEU A 55 26.45 12.04 -43.84
C LEU A 55 26.62 13.58 -43.80
N TRP A 56 26.33 14.21 -42.67
CA TRP A 56 26.66 15.61 -42.42
C TRP A 56 27.98 15.68 -41.63
N PRO A 57 29.07 16.23 -42.18
CA PRO A 57 30.31 16.41 -41.45
C PRO A 57 30.20 17.60 -40.49
N GLY A 58 30.47 17.37 -39.21
CA GLY A 58 30.97 18.35 -38.26
C GLY A 58 30.00 19.45 -37.82
N ALA A 59 29.05 19.12 -36.94
CA ALA A 59 28.49 20.14 -36.05
C ALA A 59 29.58 20.54 -35.03
N PRO A 60 29.85 21.84 -34.81
CA PRO A 60 30.78 22.30 -33.78
C PRO A 60 30.30 21.75 -32.44
N GLY A 61 31.19 21.04 -31.74
CA GLY A 61 30.90 20.43 -30.45
C GLY A 61 30.28 21.46 -29.51
N SER A 62 28.99 21.31 -29.23
CA SER A 62 28.30 22.07 -28.21
C SER A 62 29.08 21.88 -26.91
N ALA A 63 29.56 22.98 -26.34
CA ALA A 63 30.18 22.96 -25.03
C ALA A 63 29.23 22.21 -24.07
N PRO A 64 29.74 21.31 -23.21
CA PRO A 64 28.89 20.61 -22.27
C PRO A 64 28.11 21.65 -21.46
N ASP A 65 26.78 21.54 -21.50
CA ASP A 65 25.92 22.43 -20.73
C ASP A 65 26.41 22.43 -19.27
N PRO A 66 26.50 23.60 -18.63
CA PRO A 66 26.95 23.70 -17.25
C PRO A 66 26.12 22.74 -16.40
N ALA A 67 26.80 21.81 -15.72
CA ALA A 67 26.15 20.84 -14.86
C ALA A 67 25.26 21.58 -13.86
N VAL A 68 23.94 21.48 -14.05
CA VAL A 68 22.96 22.07 -13.15
C VAL A 68 23.19 21.42 -11.80
N SER A 69 23.65 22.22 -10.83
CA SER A 69 23.81 21.73 -9.47
C SER A 69 22.43 21.26 -8.98
N PRO A 70 22.32 20.03 -8.45
CA PRO A 70 21.04 19.52 -7.99
C PRO A 70 20.48 20.49 -6.96
N SER A 71 19.26 20.97 -7.18
CA SER A 71 18.56 21.81 -6.20
C SER A 71 18.52 21.05 -4.88
N ALA A 72 18.90 21.72 -3.79
CA ALA A 72 18.79 21.13 -2.47
C ALA A 72 17.33 20.68 -2.26
N GLY A 73 17.15 19.44 -1.82
CA GLY A 73 15.82 18.94 -1.46
C GLY A 73 15.25 19.73 -0.28
N PRO A 74 13.94 19.58 0.00
CA PRO A 74 13.35 20.20 1.17
C PRO A 74 14.09 19.73 2.44
N SER A 75 14.27 20.66 3.39
CA SER A 75 14.80 20.31 4.71
C SER A 75 13.74 19.58 5.52
N LEU A 76 14.17 18.67 6.40
CA LEU A 76 13.27 18.03 7.35
C LEU A 76 12.54 19.12 8.16
N PRO A 77 11.20 19.04 8.32
CA PRO A 77 10.46 19.95 9.19
C PRO A 77 11.03 19.90 10.61
N THR A 78 10.96 21.01 11.33
CA THR A 78 11.55 21.13 12.68
C THR A 78 10.51 21.04 13.79
N SER A 79 9.26 21.31 13.45
CA SER A 79 8.13 21.19 14.38
C SER A 79 6.88 20.73 13.64
N CYS A 80 5.92 20.19 14.39
CA CYS A 80 4.64 19.77 13.86
C CYS A 80 3.53 20.23 14.82
N THR A 81 2.32 20.37 14.30
CA THR A 81 1.11 20.67 15.06
C THR A 81 0.02 19.68 14.67
N LEU A 82 -0.68 19.13 15.66
CA LEU A 82 -1.73 18.14 15.42
C LEU A 82 -3.11 18.80 15.39
N GLY A 83 -3.92 18.46 14.39
CA GLY A 83 -5.34 18.82 14.32
C GLY A 83 -6.20 17.64 13.90
N SER A 84 -7.46 17.62 14.35
CA SER A 84 -8.45 16.67 13.85
C SER A 84 -8.91 17.05 12.44
N LEU A 85 -9.14 16.04 11.60
CA LEU A 85 -9.84 16.24 10.34
C LEU A 85 -11.36 16.30 10.61
N PRO A 86 -12.11 17.16 9.90
CA PRO A 86 -13.55 17.23 10.08
C PRO A 86 -14.22 15.94 9.62
N LEU A 87 -15.27 15.56 10.34
CA LEU A 87 -16.15 14.46 10.00
C LEU A 87 -17.49 15.00 9.47
N PRO A 88 -18.17 14.29 8.56
CA PRO A 88 -19.53 14.63 8.16
C PRO A 88 -20.51 14.60 9.34
N ASP A 89 -21.62 15.32 9.23
CA ASP A 89 -22.65 15.36 10.26
C ASP A 89 -23.12 13.95 10.67
N GLY A 90 -23.18 13.71 11.98
CA GLY A 90 -23.59 12.44 12.57
C GLY A 90 -22.50 11.35 12.62
N ALA A 91 -21.33 11.56 11.98
CA ALA A 91 -20.21 10.65 12.11
C ALA A 91 -19.41 10.95 13.39
N THR A 92 -19.21 9.93 14.22
CA THR A 92 -18.42 10.00 15.47
C THR A 92 -17.09 9.26 15.36
N TYR A 93 -16.85 8.62 14.23
CA TYR A 93 -15.70 7.77 13.95
C TYR A 93 -15.14 8.15 12.58
N GLY A 94 -13.82 8.10 12.43
CA GLY A 94 -13.21 8.13 11.12
C GLY A 94 -11.74 7.74 11.14
N VAL A 95 -11.28 7.29 9.99
CA VAL A 95 -9.86 6.99 9.74
C VAL A 95 -9.49 7.63 8.42
N VAL A 96 -8.29 8.19 8.34
CA VAL A 96 -7.66 8.63 7.09
C VAL A 96 -6.54 7.64 6.77
N TYR A 97 -6.52 7.12 5.55
CA TYR A 97 -5.56 6.09 5.13
C TYR A 97 -4.40 6.70 4.34
N GLN A 98 -4.67 7.70 3.49
CA GLN A 98 -3.66 8.29 2.59
C GLN A 98 -3.83 9.80 2.47
N VAL A 99 -2.72 10.47 2.15
CA VAL A 99 -2.65 11.87 1.74
C VAL A 99 -1.86 11.96 0.45
N ASP A 100 -2.24 12.87 -0.44
CA ASP A 100 -1.51 13.07 -1.68
C ASP A 100 -0.11 13.69 -1.44
N PRO A 101 0.80 13.63 -2.43
CA PRO A 101 2.15 14.18 -2.30
C PRO A 101 2.24 15.65 -1.92
N THR A 102 1.21 16.46 -2.18
CA THR A 102 1.15 17.88 -1.81
C THR A 102 0.57 18.12 -0.41
N GLY A 103 -0.07 17.11 0.20
CA GLY A 103 -0.72 17.24 1.50
C GLY A 103 -2.13 17.85 1.47
N ARG A 104 -2.68 18.13 0.28
CA ARG A 104 -3.96 18.82 0.09
C ARG A 104 -5.15 17.87 0.21
N TYR A 105 -5.13 16.78 -0.55
CA TYR A 105 -6.16 15.78 -0.60
C TYR A 105 -5.83 14.64 0.37
N ALA A 106 -6.85 14.16 1.07
CA ALA A 106 -6.71 12.96 1.88
C ALA A 106 -7.92 12.06 1.68
N VAL A 107 -7.74 10.77 1.91
CA VAL A 107 -8.79 9.77 1.70
C VAL A 107 -8.86 8.78 2.85
N GLY A 108 -10.06 8.33 3.17
CA GLY A 108 -10.33 7.56 4.37
C GLY A 108 -11.72 6.94 4.41
N GLY A 109 -12.20 6.64 5.61
CA GLY A 109 -13.56 6.13 5.78
C GLY A 109 -14.13 6.36 7.17
N THR A 110 -15.44 6.22 7.27
CA THR A 110 -16.20 6.17 8.52
C THR A 110 -17.07 4.93 8.51
N ASP A 111 -17.28 4.33 9.67
CA ASP A 111 -18.29 3.28 9.80
C ASP A 111 -19.68 3.92 9.70
N VAL A 112 -20.58 3.27 8.94
CA VAL A 112 -22.01 3.63 8.89
C VAL A 112 -22.79 2.81 9.90
N ASP A 113 -22.40 1.54 10.05
CA ASP A 113 -22.91 0.59 11.02
C ASP A 113 -21.73 -0.27 11.51
N ALA A 114 -21.31 -0.01 12.73
CA ALA A 114 -20.27 -0.74 13.46
C ALA A 114 -20.39 -2.27 13.37
N LYS A 115 -21.61 -2.80 13.19
CA LYS A 115 -21.88 -4.24 13.18
C LYS A 115 -21.73 -4.88 11.79
N LYS A 116 -21.68 -4.09 10.72
CA LYS A 116 -21.74 -4.60 9.33
C LYS A 116 -20.44 -4.45 8.55
N TYR A 117 -19.43 -3.78 9.09
CA TYR A 117 -18.22 -3.41 8.34
C TYR A 117 -18.53 -2.60 7.07
N ASP A 118 -19.73 -2.00 7.00
CA ASP A 118 -20.10 -1.09 5.94
C ASP A 118 -19.53 0.27 6.30
N ARG A 119 -18.63 0.73 5.43
CA ARG A 119 -17.93 2.00 5.56
C ARG A 119 -18.39 2.92 4.44
N ASP A 120 -18.63 4.16 4.79
CA ASP A 120 -18.65 5.22 3.81
C ASP A 120 -17.24 5.75 3.62
N LEU A 121 -16.96 6.10 2.37
CA LEU A 121 -15.71 6.67 1.95
C LEU A 121 -15.67 8.15 2.33
N LEU A 122 -14.54 8.61 2.86
CA LEU A 122 -14.31 10.01 3.17
C LEU A 122 -13.23 10.56 2.26
N PHE A 123 -13.53 11.67 1.58
CA PHE A 123 -12.58 12.41 0.77
C PHE A 123 -12.44 13.82 1.33
N TRP A 124 -11.22 14.21 1.70
CA TRP A 124 -10.90 15.56 2.17
C TRP A 124 -10.20 16.36 1.06
N ASP A 125 -10.64 17.60 0.83
CA ASP A 125 -9.88 18.64 0.12
C ASP A 125 -9.60 19.77 1.13
N GLY A 126 -8.37 19.80 1.66
CA GLY A 126 -8.03 20.65 2.80
C GLY A 126 -8.87 20.26 4.03
N ASP A 127 -9.70 21.19 4.50
CA ASP A 127 -10.61 20.98 5.63
C ASP A 127 -12.07 20.74 5.18
N ALA A 128 -12.34 20.63 3.87
CA ALA A 128 -13.65 20.22 3.39
C ALA A 128 -13.72 18.69 3.30
N VAL A 129 -14.73 18.07 3.91
CA VAL A 129 -14.96 16.62 3.86
C VAL A 129 -16.18 16.27 3.04
N ARG A 130 -16.06 15.27 2.17
CA ARG A 130 -17.16 14.68 1.41
C ARG A 130 -17.34 13.22 1.81
N ARG A 131 -18.59 12.87 2.10
CA ARG A 131 -19.04 11.49 2.29
C ARG A 131 -19.40 10.90 0.93
N LEU A 132 -18.81 9.77 0.60
CA LEU A 132 -18.92 9.10 -0.69
C LEU A 132 -19.29 7.64 -0.45
N SER A 133 -19.92 7.01 -1.45
CA SER A 133 -20.27 5.59 -1.38
C SER A 133 -20.13 4.94 -2.76
N LEU A 134 -19.67 3.71 -2.76
CA LEU A 134 -19.63 2.79 -3.90
C LEU A 134 -20.79 1.80 -3.82
N PRO A 135 -21.16 1.18 -4.95
CA PRO A 135 -21.96 -0.05 -4.92
C PRO A 135 -21.19 -1.17 -4.21
N GLY A 136 -21.86 -1.89 -3.30
CA GLY A 136 -21.29 -3.04 -2.60
C GLY A 136 -20.91 -2.76 -1.14
N ARG A 137 -20.12 -3.68 -0.57
CA ARG A 137 -19.72 -3.68 0.84
C ARG A 137 -18.20 -3.58 0.98
N LEU A 138 -17.71 -3.42 2.21
CA LEU A 138 -16.26 -3.37 2.51
C LEU A 138 -15.55 -2.33 1.63
N GLN A 139 -16.04 -1.10 1.68
CA GLN A 139 -15.53 -0.01 0.86
C GLN A 139 -14.33 0.64 1.55
N TYR A 140 -13.27 0.92 0.82
CA TYR A 140 -12.11 1.64 1.34
C TYR A 140 -11.32 2.31 0.22
N PHE A 141 -10.69 3.43 0.55
CA PHE A 141 -9.70 4.06 -0.31
C PHE A 141 -8.33 3.39 -0.11
N HIS A 142 -7.58 3.29 -1.19
CA HIS A 142 -6.21 2.81 -1.23
C HIS A 142 -5.22 3.95 -1.34
N ASP A 143 -5.52 4.95 -2.18
CA ASP A 143 -4.57 6.02 -2.49
C ASP A 143 -5.21 7.27 -3.14
N VAL A 144 -4.48 8.39 -3.20
CA VAL A 144 -4.85 9.65 -3.85
C VAL A 144 -3.62 10.41 -4.36
N ASN A 145 -3.69 10.92 -5.59
CA ASN A 145 -2.60 11.69 -6.21
C ASN A 145 -2.81 13.21 -6.12
N SER A 146 -1.81 14.01 -6.54
CA SER A 146 -1.88 15.48 -6.45
C SER A 146 -2.94 16.14 -7.33
N ALA A 147 -3.49 15.42 -8.30
CA ALA A 147 -4.65 15.86 -9.09
C ALA A 147 -5.99 15.65 -8.36
N GLY A 148 -5.99 15.02 -7.18
CA GLY A 148 -7.19 14.66 -6.44
C GLY A 148 -7.91 13.45 -7.01
N THR A 149 -7.24 12.67 -7.88
CA THR A 149 -7.74 11.37 -8.33
C THR A 149 -7.49 10.36 -7.22
N ALA A 150 -8.54 9.65 -6.78
CA ALA A 150 -8.43 8.69 -5.69
C ALA A 150 -8.80 7.28 -6.14
N LEU A 151 -8.09 6.29 -5.61
CA LEU A 151 -8.28 4.87 -5.87
C LEU A 151 -9.04 4.23 -4.72
N ALA A 152 -10.15 3.54 -5.01
CA ALA A 152 -10.98 2.87 -4.03
C ALA A 152 -11.30 1.43 -4.47
N SER A 153 -11.72 0.61 -3.52
CA SER A 153 -12.29 -0.71 -3.80
C SER A 153 -13.57 -0.94 -3.03
N ALA A 154 -14.38 -1.86 -3.56
CA ALA A 154 -15.56 -2.41 -2.89
C ALA A 154 -15.75 -3.87 -3.31
N VAL A 155 -16.47 -4.64 -2.50
CA VAL A 155 -16.87 -6.02 -2.79
C VAL A 155 -18.29 -6.05 -3.33
N ILE A 156 -18.44 -6.49 -4.59
CA ILE A 156 -19.70 -6.63 -5.33
C ILE A 156 -19.88 -8.10 -5.71
N ASP A 157 -20.99 -8.71 -5.32
CA ASP A 157 -21.29 -10.13 -5.57
C ASP A 157 -20.18 -11.10 -5.13
N GLY A 158 -19.53 -10.77 -4.00
CA GLY A 158 -18.43 -11.56 -3.45
C GLY A 158 -17.09 -11.37 -4.16
N LYS A 159 -17.00 -10.40 -5.09
CA LYS A 159 -15.80 -10.11 -5.86
C LYS A 159 -15.33 -8.69 -5.62
N GLU A 160 -14.02 -8.52 -5.53
CA GLU A 160 -13.42 -7.21 -5.42
C GLU A 160 -13.47 -6.45 -6.74
N SER A 161 -13.81 -5.18 -6.66
CA SER A 161 -13.88 -4.25 -7.78
C SER A 161 -13.18 -2.96 -7.41
N ALA A 162 -12.21 -2.59 -8.23
CA ALA A 162 -11.50 -1.32 -8.09
C ALA A 162 -12.23 -0.20 -8.83
N TRP A 163 -12.15 1.00 -8.28
CA TRP A 163 -12.81 2.21 -8.74
C TRP A 163 -11.86 3.40 -8.65
N VAL A 164 -12.01 4.34 -9.57
CA VAL A 164 -11.32 5.63 -9.54
C VAL A 164 -12.34 6.73 -9.32
N TYR A 165 -12.10 7.55 -8.31
CA TYR A 165 -12.79 8.81 -8.10
C TYR A 165 -12.04 9.94 -8.79
N ARG A 166 -12.69 10.61 -9.75
CA ARG A 166 -12.13 11.74 -10.48
C ARG A 166 -13.26 12.69 -10.84
N ASP A 167 -13.02 14.00 -10.72
CA ASP A 167 -13.98 15.04 -11.12
C ASP A 167 -15.37 14.92 -10.47
N GLY A 168 -15.44 14.35 -9.26
CA GLY A 168 -16.70 14.19 -8.53
C GLY A 168 -17.40 12.84 -8.75
N GLU A 169 -16.89 11.99 -9.63
CA GLU A 169 -17.56 10.75 -10.03
C GLU A 169 -16.66 9.52 -9.83
N PHE A 170 -17.29 8.37 -9.57
CA PHE A 170 -16.60 7.07 -9.55
C PHE A 170 -16.76 6.34 -10.87
N THR A 171 -15.64 5.90 -11.43
CA THR A 171 -15.58 5.02 -12.60
C THR A 171 -14.98 3.68 -12.19
N ARG A 172 -15.64 2.58 -12.53
CA ARG A 172 -15.13 1.23 -12.25
C ARG A 172 -13.99 0.91 -13.21
N LEU A 173 -12.88 0.38 -12.68
CA LEU A 173 -11.79 -0.14 -13.50
C LEU A 173 -12.20 -1.44 -14.20
N ASP A 174 -11.61 -1.69 -15.37
CA ASP A 174 -11.78 -2.96 -16.08
C ASP A 174 -11.20 -4.13 -15.26
N GLY A 175 -11.93 -5.24 -15.21
CA GLY A 175 -11.50 -6.47 -14.53
C GLY A 175 -11.96 -6.65 -13.08
N GLU A 176 -11.51 -7.75 -12.48
CA GLU A 176 -11.76 -8.16 -11.08
C GLU A 176 -10.40 -8.31 -10.40
N ALA A 177 -9.93 -7.25 -9.75
CA ALA A 177 -8.61 -7.20 -9.11
C ALA A 177 -8.64 -6.24 -7.92
N PHE A 178 -7.75 -6.49 -6.96
CA PHE A 178 -7.41 -5.57 -5.89
C PHE A 178 -6.47 -4.51 -6.47
N ALA A 179 -6.87 -3.24 -6.49
CA ALA A 179 -5.95 -2.17 -6.85
C ALA A 179 -5.22 -1.71 -5.59
N SER A 180 -3.89 -1.71 -5.62
CA SER A 180 -3.08 -1.44 -4.43
C SER A 180 -2.69 0.02 -4.32
N ASP A 181 -2.35 0.66 -5.44
CA ASP A 181 -1.66 1.95 -5.43
C ASP A 181 -1.80 2.72 -6.75
N LEU A 182 -1.61 4.04 -6.70
CA LEU A 182 -1.82 5.00 -7.78
C LEU A 182 -0.63 5.98 -7.86
N ASN A 183 -0.04 6.19 -9.03
CA ASN A 183 1.01 7.20 -9.16
C ASN A 183 0.50 8.56 -9.67
N GLU A 184 1.40 9.55 -9.71
CA GLU A 184 1.07 10.91 -10.15
C GLU A 184 0.63 11.01 -11.62
N SER A 185 0.99 10.03 -12.45
CA SER A 185 0.56 9.97 -13.86
C SER A 185 -0.81 9.29 -14.04
N GLY A 186 -1.45 8.83 -12.97
CA GLY A 186 -2.72 8.12 -13.05
C GLY A 186 -2.59 6.62 -13.39
N VAL A 187 -1.37 6.07 -13.31
CA VAL A 187 -1.13 4.63 -13.49
C VAL A 187 -1.48 3.92 -12.19
N ILE A 188 -2.22 2.82 -12.30
CA ILE A 188 -2.68 2.03 -11.17
C ILE A 188 -2.04 0.66 -11.23
N ALA A 189 -1.56 0.16 -10.10
CA ALA A 189 -1.01 -1.19 -9.97
C ALA A 189 -1.81 -1.98 -8.94
N GLY A 190 -1.94 -3.29 -9.17
CA GLY A 190 -2.78 -4.14 -8.35
C GLY A 190 -2.49 -5.63 -8.49
N THR A 191 -3.37 -6.45 -7.92
CA THR A 191 -3.24 -7.91 -7.93
C THR A 191 -4.59 -8.56 -8.13
N ILE A 192 -4.69 -9.49 -9.08
CA ILE A 192 -5.84 -10.39 -9.16
C ILE A 192 -5.70 -11.42 -8.04
N SER A 193 -6.67 -11.45 -7.13
CA SER A 193 -6.79 -12.50 -6.13
C SER A 193 -7.40 -13.74 -6.77
N SER A 194 -6.68 -14.85 -6.76
CA SER A 194 -7.18 -16.12 -7.30
C SER A 194 -8.12 -16.87 -6.33
N GLY A 195 -8.53 -16.23 -5.24
CA GLY A 195 -9.29 -16.86 -4.16
C GLY A 195 -8.44 -17.81 -3.31
N PRO A 196 -9.05 -18.48 -2.31
CA PRO A 196 -8.33 -19.34 -1.36
C PRO A 196 -7.69 -20.57 -2.02
N ASP A 197 -8.24 -21.04 -3.15
CA ASP A 197 -7.80 -22.27 -3.83
C ASP A 197 -7.02 -22.02 -5.14
N GLY A 198 -6.87 -20.76 -5.55
CA GLY A 198 -6.24 -20.42 -6.82
C GLY A 198 -4.72 -20.26 -6.74
N PRO A 199 -3.99 -20.44 -7.86
CA PRO A 199 -2.56 -20.11 -7.93
C PRO A 199 -2.43 -18.63 -7.59
N GLY A 200 -1.55 -18.24 -6.67
CA GLY A 200 -1.70 -16.97 -5.96
C GLY A 200 -1.66 -15.67 -6.80
N GLY A 201 -1.61 -14.53 -6.12
CA GLY A 201 -1.73 -13.19 -6.71
C GLY A 201 -0.98 -12.97 -8.03
N GLN A 202 -1.73 -12.59 -9.08
CA GLN A 202 -1.21 -12.21 -10.40
C GLN A 202 -1.15 -10.68 -10.49
N PRO A 203 0.03 -10.06 -10.68
CA PRO A 203 0.16 -8.61 -10.72
C PRO A 203 -0.48 -8.05 -12.00
N VAL A 204 -1.10 -6.89 -11.86
CA VAL A 204 -1.79 -6.18 -12.94
C VAL A 204 -1.51 -4.68 -12.90
N ARG A 205 -1.76 -4.02 -14.04
CA ARG A 205 -1.65 -2.57 -14.20
C ARG A 205 -2.77 -2.02 -15.08
N TRP A 206 -3.20 -0.81 -14.78
CA TRP A 206 -3.97 0.04 -15.68
C TRP A 206 -3.14 1.27 -16.01
N ARG A 207 -2.87 1.52 -17.29
CA ARG A 207 -2.05 2.70 -17.71
C ARG A 207 -2.77 4.02 -17.46
N THR A 208 -4.09 3.99 -17.53
CA THR A 208 -5.00 5.06 -17.16
C THR A 208 -6.26 4.40 -16.58
N PRO A 209 -7.12 5.13 -15.84
CA PRO A 209 -8.37 4.59 -15.32
C PRO A 209 -9.29 3.94 -16.37
N ASP A 210 -9.22 4.43 -17.61
CA ASP A 210 -10.08 3.98 -18.73
C ASP A 210 -9.41 2.90 -19.60
N SER A 211 -8.16 2.53 -19.31
CA SER A 211 -7.45 1.48 -20.04
C SER A 211 -7.91 0.08 -19.62
N PRO A 212 -7.85 -0.91 -20.52
CA PRO A 212 -8.05 -2.30 -20.12
C PRO A 212 -6.99 -2.74 -19.11
N MET A 213 -7.33 -3.72 -18.27
CA MET A 213 -6.40 -4.30 -17.31
C MET A 213 -5.28 -5.06 -18.04
N GLU A 214 -4.03 -4.72 -17.75
CA GLU A 214 -2.84 -5.40 -18.28
C GLU A 214 -2.31 -6.39 -17.24
N LEU A 215 -2.15 -7.66 -17.63
CA LEU A 215 -1.41 -8.63 -16.81
C LEU A 215 0.09 -8.34 -16.90
N LEU A 216 0.73 -8.23 -15.74
CA LEU A 216 2.18 -8.07 -15.65
C LEU A 216 2.86 -9.45 -15.60
N PRO A 217 4.13 -9.59 -16.02
CA PRO A 217 4.86 -10.82 -15.77
C PRO A 217 4.94 -11.12 -14.26
N LEU A 218 5.08 -12.38 -13.90
CA LEU A 218 5.50 -12.75 -12.55
C LEU A 218 7.03 -12.57 -12.43
N PRO A 219 7.56 -12.30 -11.22
CA PRO A 219 9.00 -12.35 -11.02
C PRO A 219 9.55 -13.74 -11.34
N PRO A 220 10.87 -13.87 -11.61
CA PRO A 220 11.51 -15.17 -11.68
C PRO A 220 11.24 -15.99 -10.41
N GLY A 221 10.96 -17.29 -10.53
CA GLY A 221 10.70 -18.19 -9.39
C GLY A 221 9.41 -18.99 -9.50
N ASP A 222 9.16 -19.89 -8.53
CA ASP A 222 7.92 -20.67 -8.41
C ASP A 222 6.97 -20.01 -7.39
N TRP A 223 6.13 -19.12 -7.90
CA TRP A 223 5.19 -18.29 -7.13
C TRP A 223 3.84 -18.99 -6.92
N ARG A 224 3.82 -20.18 -6.33
CA ARG A 224 2.56 -20.91 -6.08
C ARG A 224 1.56 -20.13 -5.23
N HIS A 225 2.08 -19.33 -4.30
CA HIS A 225 1.31 -18.44 -3.43
C HIS A 225 1.18 -17.02 -4.01
N GLY A 226 1.72 -16.80 -5.21
CA GLY A 226 1.69 -15.56 -5.96
C GLY A 226 2.40 -14.39 -5.30
N VAL A 227 2.16 -13.22 -5.87
CA VAL A 227 2.74 -11.95 -5.44
C VAL A 227 1.65 -10.93 -5.15
N LEU A 228 1.92 -10.05 -4.21
CA LEU A 228 1.08 -8.91 -3.88
C LEU A 228 1.81 -7.64 -4.29
N VAL A 229 1.16 -6.84 -5.14
CA VAL A 229 1.60 -5.47 -5.41
C VAL A 229 1.42 -4.64 -4.15
N ARG A 230 2.48 -3.92 -3.77
CA ARG A 230 2.53 -3.09 -2.57
C ARG A 230 2.60 -1.60 -2.88
N GLY A 231 3.17 -1.23 -4.03
CA GLY A 231 3.13 0.14 -4.50
C GLY A 231 3.68 0.33 -5.91
N ILE A 232 3.45 1.52 -6.47
CA ILE A 232 3.94 1.99 -7.75
C ILE A 232 4.53 3.39 -7.59
N ASP A 233 5.74 3.59 -8.09
CA ASP A 233 6.40 4.89 -8.08
C ASP A 233 5.99 5.74 -9.31
N ASP A 234 6.33 7.03 -9.28
CA ASP A 234 6.02 7.98 -10.36
C ASP A 234 6.74 7.64 -11.68
N ASP A 235 7.89 6.96 -11.60
CA ASP A 235 8.58 6.46 -12.80
C ASP A 235 7.90 5.21 -13.39
N GLY A 236 6.94 4.61 -12.68
CA GLY A 236 6.25 3.37 -13.05
C GLY A 236 6.88 2.09 -12.49
N THR A 237 7.89 2.20 -11.62
CA THR A 237 8.47 1.06 -10.90
C THR A 237 7.44 0.49 -9.91
N ILE A 238 7.15 -0.80 -9.99
CA ILE A 238 6.18 -1.47 -9.12
C ILE A 238 6.93 -2.36 -8.13
N VAL A 239 6.66 -2.23 -6.84
CA VAL A 239 7.18 -3.14 -5.82
C VAL A 239 6.16 -4.19 -5.41
N MET A 240 6.65 -5.42 -5.26
CA MET A 240 5.85 -6.59 -4.95
C MET A 240 6.53 -7.44 -3.89
N GLY A 241 5.73 -8.17 -3.12
CA GLY A 241 6.22 -9.20 -2.21
C GLY A 241 5.37 -10.46 -2.28
N GLY A 242 5.96 -11.61 -1.98
CA GLY A 242 5.25 -12.88 -1.94
C GLY A 242 6.09 -13.98 -1.28
N TYR A 243 5.64 -15.22 -1.43
CA TYR A 243 6.31 -16.40 -0.88
C TYR A 243 6.77 -17.31 -2.03
N GLU A 244 8.07 -17.56 -2.11
CA GLU A 244 8.66 -18.45 -3.11
C GLU A 244 8.77 -19.86 -2.54
N ASN A 245 8.23 -20.89 -3.24
CA ASN A 245 8.30 -22.33 -2.93
C ASN A 245 7.72 -22.82 -1.58
N SER A 246 7.86 -22.03 -0.51
CA SER A 246 7.45 -22.32 0.84
C SER A 246 6.83 -21.06 1.44
N ALA A 247 5.82 -21.21 2.29
CA ALA A 247 5.23 -20.09 3.03
C ALA A 247 6.21 -19.40 4.02
N ARG A 248 7.50 -19.73 4.00
CA ARG A 248 8.51 -19.24 4.94
C ARG A 248 9.52 -18.29 4.31
N ASP A 249 9.72 -18.36 3.00
CA ASP A 249 10.73 -17.58 2.30
C ASP A 249 10.05 -16.40 1.61
N GLN A 250 9.89 -15.31 2.36
CA GLN A 250 9.31 -14.10 1.81
C GLN A 250 10.35 -13.38 0.96
N MET A 251 9.97 -13.06 -0.26
CA MET A 251 10.82 -12.34 -1.21
C MET A 251 10.12 -11.08 -1.69
N ALA A 252 10.92 -10.11 -2.10
CA ALA A 252 10.43 -8.86 -2.65
C ALA A 252 11.19 -8.50 -3.93
N TYR A 253 10.47 -7.90 -4.87
CA TYR A 253 10.97 -7.54 -6.19
C TYR A 253 10.47 -6.15 -6.57
N ALA A 254 11.27 -5.47 -7.38
CA ALA A 254 10.86 -4.29 -8.14
C ALA A 254 10.79 -4.64 -9.63
N LEU A 255 9.64 -4.38 -10.25
CA LEU A 255 9.46 -4.40 -11.71
C LEU A 255 9.68 -2.99 -12.24
N ARG A 256 10.72 -2.81 -13.05
CA ARG A 256 11.02 -1.52 -13.67
C ARG A 256 10.09 -1.25 -14.86
N PRO A 257 9.95 0.02 -15.28
CA PRO A 257 9.11 0.39 -16.42
C PRO A 257 9.52 -0.28 -17.74
N ASP A 258 10.79 -0.64 -17.88
CA ASP A 258 11.34 -1.36 -19.04
C ASP A 258 11.04 -2.88 -19.00
N GLY A 259 10.36 -3.36 -17.97
CA GLY A 259 10.01 -4.76 -17.76
C GLY A 259 11.11 -5.58 -17.07
N SER A 260 12.23 -4.98 -16.70
CA SER A 260 13.30 -5.67 -15.98
C SER A 260 12.95 -5.89 -14.50
N TRP A 261 13.40 -7.02 -13.97
CA TRP A 261 13.23 -7.38 -12.57
C TRP A 261 14.48 -7.08 -11.76
N GLN A 262 14.28 -6.52 -10.57
CA GLN A 262 15.30 -6.37 -9.55
C GLN A 262 14.83 -7.06 -8.26
N GLU A 263 15.56 -8.08 -7.83
CA GLU A 263 15.35 -8.67 -6.50
C GLU A 263 15.82 -7.70 -5.41
N LEU A 264 15.04 -7.60 -4.34
CA LEU A 264 15.32 -6.70 -3.22
C LEU A 264 16.01 -7.47 -2.10
N THR A 265 17.34 -7.59 -2.18
CA THR A 265 18.19 -8.25 -1.17
C THR A 265 19.02 -7.22 -0.37
N PRO A 266 18.58 -6.79 0.83
CA PRO A 266 19.21 -5.67 1.53
C PRO A 266 20.50 -6.18 2.13
N THR A 267 21.54 -5.37 2.04
CA THR A 267 22.73 -5.59 2.85
C THR A 267 22.86 -4.41 3.81
N ILE A 268 22.77 -4.70 5.10
CA ILE A 268 22.86 -3.72 6.19
C ILE A 268 24.10 -4.09 6.99
N ASP A 269 25.05 -3.17 7.09
CA ASP A 269 26.32 -3.37 7.80
C ASP A 269 27.06 -4.66 7.38
N GLY A 270 27.00 -4.99 6.08
CA GLY A 270 27.62 -6.18 5.51
C GLY A 270 26.80 -7.48 5.67
N VAL A 271 25.62 -7.42 6.29
CA VAL A 271 24.74 -8.57 6.51
C VAL A 271 23.56 -8.54 5.56
N THR A 272 23.42 -9.59 4.75
CA THR A 272 22.29 -9.74 3.83
C THR A 272 21.04 -10.23 4.58
N GLY A 273 19.97 -9.43 4.51
CA GLY A 273 18.68 -9.78 5.09
C GLY A 273 17.97 -10.89 4.32
N ARG A 274 17.12 -11.65 5.02
CA ARG A 274 16.23 -12.67 4.46
C ARG A 274 14.77 -12.32 4.77
N ASN A 275 13.80 -13.04 4.22
CA ASN A 275 12.38 -12.84 4.49
C ASN A 275 11.97 -11.37 4.32
N VAL A 276 12.20 -10.87 3.11
CA VAL A 276 12.03 -9.46 2.78
C VAL A 276 10.55 -9.18 2.54
N SER A 277 9.96 -8.31 3.36
CA SER A 277 8.65 -7.72 3.07
C SER A 277 8.83 -6.28 2.64
N VAL A 278 8.10 -5.87 1.60
CA VAL A 278 7.96 -4.46 1.21
C VAL A 278 6.56 -3.96 1.53
N TYR A 279 6.46 -2.68 1.87
CA TYR A 279 5.20 -2.05 2.27
C TYR A 279 4.81 -0.90 1.35
N ALA A 280 5.76 -0.03 0.98
CA ALA A 280 5.50 1.11 0.10
C ALA A 280 6.75 1.48 -0.72
N ILE A 281 6.54 2.23 -1.80
CA ILE A 281 7.59 2.85 -2.62
C ILE A 281 7.21 4.30 -2.94
N ARG A 282 8.19 5.22 -2.91
CA ARG A 282 8.04 6.60 -3.40
C ARG A 282 9.41 7.21 -3.72
N GLY A 283 9.57 7.87 -4.88
CA GLY A 283 10.81 8.57 -5.27
C GLY A 283 12.07 7.68 -5.27
N GLY A 284 11.89 6.41 -5.64
CA GLY A 284 12.91 5.37 -5.63
C GLY A 284 13.28 4.87 -4.24
N TRP A 285 12.56 5.27 -3.20
CA TRP A 285 12.73 4.77 -1.84
C TRP A 285 11.69 3.70 -1.54
N VAL A 286 12.13 2.58 -0.98
CA VAL A 286 11.28 1.45 -0.60
C VAL A 286 11.40 1.25 0.90
N VAL A 287 10.26 1.05 1.54
CA VAL A 287 10.19 0.77 2.96
C VAL A 287 9.64 -0.63 3.21
N GLY A 288 10.20 -1.32 4.20
CA GLY A 288 9.96 -2.74 4.40
C GLY A 288 10.45 -3.26 5.74
N GLN A 289 10.50 -4.58 5.84
CA GLN A 289 11.18 -5.28 6.93
C GLN A 289 11.98 -6.45 6.39
N VAL A 290 13.05 -6.80 7.09
CA VAL A 290 13.87 -7.97 6.80
C VAL A 290 14.19 -8.72 8.07
N LEU A 291 14.43 -10.01 7.96
CA LEU A 291 15.03 -10.82 9.00
C LEU A 291 16.56 -10.75 8.89
N LEU A 292 17.21 -10.08 9.82
CA LEU A 292 18.66 -10.12 9.99
C LEU A 292 19.03 -11.26 10.95
N PRO A 293 20.10 -12.03 10.67
CA PRO A 293 20.69 -12.92 11.65
C PRO A 293 21.12 -12.13 12.89
N ASP A 294 20.50 -12.38 14.03
CA ASP A 294 20.79 -11.67 15.28
C ASP A 294 21.92 -12.33 16.10
N GLY A 295 22.54 -13.39 15.56
CA GLY A 295 23.57 -14.20 16.21
C GLY A 295 23.07 -15.07 17.38
N THR A 296 21.82 -14.91 17.83
CA THR A 296 21.27 -15.67 18.96
C THR A 296 20.67 -17.00 18.53
N GLY A 297 20.35 -17.13 17.24
CA GLY A 297 19.71 -18.33 16.69
C GLY A 297 18.24 -18.49 17.10
N GLN A 298 17.66 -17.55 17.85
CA GLN A 298 16.23 -17.54 18.13
C GLN A 298 15.45 -17.17 16.86
N ARG A 299 14.34 -17.87 16.61
CA ARG A 299 13.43 -17.54 15.50
C ARG A 299 12.64 -16.29 15.84
N GLY A 300 12.64 -15.31 14.93
CA GLY A 300 11.85 -14.08 15.03
C GLY A 300 12.54 -12.93 15.76
N SER A 301 13.64 -13.18 16.46
CA SER A 301 14.54 -12.12 16.91
C SER A 301 15.40 -11.70 15.72
N GLY A 302 15.29 -10.42 15.31
CA GLY A 302 16.02 -9.89 14.15
C GLY A 302 15.17 -9.29 13.03
N ILE A 303 13.83 -9.24 13.18
CA ILE A 303 13.01 -8.40 12.29
C ILE A 303 13.47 -6.95 12.45
N THR A 304 13.88 -6.36 11.35
CA THR A 304 14.46 -5.02 11.30
C THR A 304 13.71 -4.24 10.23
N GLY A 305 13.19 -3.06 10.59
CA GLY A 305 12.64 -2.12 9.62
C GLY A 305 13.76 -1.61 8.71
N VAL A 306 13.48 -1.47 7.42
CA VAL A 306 14.50 -1.11 6.43
C VAL A 306 14.01 -0.04 5.48
N LEU A 307 14.89 0.91 5.19
CA LEU A 307 14.74 1.89 4.11
C LEU A 307 15.75 1.57 3.02
N TRP A 308 15.29 1.49 1.79
CA TRP A 308 16.09 1.17 0.63
C TRP A 308 16.01 2.22 -0.45
N ASN A 309 17.13 2.51 -1.07
CA ASN A 309 17.18 3.36 -2.24
C ASN A 309 17.44 2.53 -3.49
N LEU A 310 16.42 2.36 -4.34
CA LEU A 310 16.51 1.56 -5.57
C LEU A 310 17.47 2.15 -6.62
N ARG A 311 17.82 3.43 -6.53
CA ARG A 311 18.77 4.08 -7.45
C ARG A 311 20.21 3.72 -7.10
N THR A 312 20.51 3.56 -5.82
CA THR A 312 21.88 3.29 -5.34
C THR A 312 22.09 1.85 -4.86
N GLY A 313 21.02 1.08 -4.67
CA GLY A 313 21.05 -0.24 -4.05
C GLY A 313 21.34 -0.24 -2.55
N LYS A 314 21.53 0.95 -1.94
CA LYS A 314 21.84 1.06 -0.51
C LYS A 314 20.59 0.81 0.33
N ALA A 315 20.76 0.05 1.40
CA ALA A 315 19.77 -0.19 2.44
C ALA A 315 20.29 0.34 3.77
N GLN A 316 19.40 0.81 4.62
CA GLN A 316 19.71 1.16 6.00
C GLN A 316 18.69 0.57 6.96
N SER A 317 19.17 0.20 8.15
CA SER A 317 18.32 -0.20 9.26
C SER A 317 17.62 1.02 9.82
N LEU A 318 16.33 0.88 10.10
CA LEU A 318 15.53 1.84 10.84
C LEU A 318 15.36 1.40 12.31
N GLY A 319 16.17 0.44 12.75
CA GLY A 319 16.15 -0.13 14.09
C GLY A 319 15.05 -1.17 14.30
N ARG A 320 14.80 -1.48 15.57
CA ARG A 320 13.76 -2.42 16.04
C ARG A 320 12.41 -1.75 16.32
N SER A 321 12.25 -0.49 15.95
CA SER A 321 10.92 0.12 15.91
C SER A 321 10.07 -0.66 14.90
N GLY A 322 8.76 -0.74 15.12
CA GLY A 322 7.87 -1.56 14.29
C GLY A 322 8.02 -1.31 12.79
N PRO A 323 7.47 -2.20 11.94
CA PRO A 323 7.66 -2.11 10.49
C PRO A 323 7.22 -0.73 10.00
N PRO A 324 8.11 0.06 9.39
CA PRO A 324 7.74 1.34 8.83
C PRO A 324 6.87 1.10 7.61
N THR A 325 5.71 1.72 7.58
CA THR A 325 4.69 1.48 6.53
C THR A 325 4.63 2.60 5.51
N VAL A 326 5.36 3.70 5.73
CA VAL A 326 5.25 4.93 4.93
C VAL A 326 6.62 5.44 4.52
N VAL A 327 6.71 5.97 3.30
CA VAL A 327 7.89 6.64 2.77
C VAL A 327 7.48 7.69 1.73
N ASN A 328 8.14 8.85 1.73
CA ASN A 328 7.92 9.88 0.71
C ASN A 328 9.06 9.94 -0.34
N ALA A 329 8.97 10.81 -1.34
CA ALA A 329 9.96 10.88 -2.43
C ALA A 329 11.40 11.23 -1.98
N GLN A 330 11.56 11.74 -0.76
CA GLN A 330 12.78 12.18 -0.12
C GLN A 330 13.35 11.07 0.76
N GLY A 331 12.64 9.95 0.89
CA GLY A 331 13.00 8.81 1.72
C GLY A 331 12.68 9.03 3.18
N TRP A 332 11.83 10.01 3.52
CA TRP A 332 11.42 10.24 4.89
C TRP A 332 10.39 9.21 5.31
N THR A 333 10.54 8.67 6.51
CA THR A 333 9.66 7.64 7.08
C THR A 333 9.13 8.09 8.43
N VAL A 334 8.02 7.52 8.88
CA VAL A 334 7.49 7.75 10.22
C VAL A 334 7.59 6.49 11.05
N HIS A 335 8.11 6.64 12.26
CA HIS A 335 8.38 5.56 13.18
C HIS A 335 7.66 5.77 14.50
N GLU A 336 6.95 4.75 14.93
CA GLU A 336 6.54 4.61 16.32
C GLU A 336 7.69 3.96 17.09
N THR A 337 8.30 4.70 18.01
CA THR A 337 9.16 4.03 18.99
C THR A 337 8.25 3.26 19.92
N GLU A 338 8.32 1.93 19.92
CA GLU A 338 7.66 1.14 20.95
C GLU A 338 8.07 1.71 22.31
N PRO A 339 7.12 1.90 23.25
CA PRO A 339 7.50 2.10 24.63
C PRO A 339 8.44 0.95 24.98
N VAL A 340 9.62 1.25 25.52
CA VAL A 340 10.56 0.22 25.95
C VAL A 340 9.86 -0.57 27.06
N PHE A 341 9.18 -1.64 26.67
CA PHE A 341 8.65 -2.61 27.60
C PHE A 341 9.89 -3.27 28.18
N GLY A 342 10.33 -2.81 29.36
CA GLY A 342 11.31 -3.52 30.15
C GLY A 342 10.90 -4.99 30.25
N PRO A 343 11.87 -5.93 30.37
CA PRO A 343 11.60 -7.36 30.35
C PRO A 343 10.41 -7.69 31.26
N ARG A 344 9.31 -8.11 30.64
CA ARG A 344 7.99 -8.33 31.24
C ARG A 344 8.11 -8.98 32.61
N ARG A 345 7.90 -8.22 33.69
CA ARG A 345 7.19 -8.77 34.85
C ARG A 345 5.71 -8.64 34.51
N GLN A 346 5.05 -9.79 34.29
CA GLN A 346 3.62 -9.94 34.03
C GLN A 346 2.76 -9.52 35.24
N THR A 347 2.89 -8.28 35.73
CA THR A 347 1.84 -7.71 36.57
C THR A 347 0.71 -7.32 35.64
N LEU A 348 -0.38 -8.10 35.69
CA LEU A 348 -1.62 -8.02 34.90
C LEU A 348 -2.41 -6.70 35.04
N THR A 349 -1.80 -5.63 35.54
CA THR A 349 -2.40 -4.29 35.55
C THR A 349 -1.91 -3.54 34.30
N PRO A 350 -2.78 -3.34 33.29
CA PRO A 350 -2.48 -2.46 32.18
C PRO A 350 -2.44 -1.04 32.74
N ALA A 351 -1.27 -0.57 33.16
CA ALA A 351 -1.07 0.86 33.29
C ALA A 351 -1.16 1.43 31.86
N PRO A 352 -1.92 2.52 31.64
CA PRO A 352 -1.96 3.18 30.34
C PRO A 352 -0.51 3.50 29.95
N THR A 353 -0.04 2.81 28.93
CA THR A 353 1.35 2.96 28.50
C THR A 353 1.40 4.31 27.79
N PRO A 354 2.32 5.21 28.14
CA PRO A 354 2.45 6.46 27.41
C PRO A 354 2.63 6.14 25.93
N VAL A 355 1.85 6.84 25.10
CA VAL A 355 1.90 6.76 23.63
C VAL A 355 3.36 6.78 23.21
N GLY A 356 3.77 5.80 22.40
CA GLY A 356 5.10 5.79 21.82
C GLY A 356 5.39 7.12 21.14
N SER A 357 6.60 7.65 21.29
CA SER A 357 6.98 8.86 20.56
C SER A 357 6.98 8.55 19.06
N LEU A 358 6.29 9.39 18.29
CA LEU A 358 6.33 9.34 16.83
C LEU A 358 7.48 10.21 16.33
N TRP A 359 8.25 9.67 15.39
CA TRP A 359 9.40 10.37 14.80
C TRP A 359 9.32 10.34 13.28
N LEU A 360 9.44 11.51 12.67
CA LEU A 360 9.76 11.64 11.26
C LEU A 360 11.27 11.50 11.10
N LEU A 361 11.73 10.55 10.30
CA LEU A 361 13.14 10.22 10.10
C LEU A 361 13.57 10.52 8.66
N SER A 362 14.75 11.13 8.49
CA SER A 362 15.37 11.32 7.18
C SER A 362 16.36 10.17 6.86
N PRO A 363 16.71 9.95 5.58
CA PRO A 363 17.80 9.05 5.21
C PRO A 363 19.14 9.38 5.86
N ALA A 364 19.38 10.65 6.22
CA ALA A 364 20.60 11.08 6.90
C ALA A 364 20.61 10.73 8.41
N GLY A 365 19.51 10.20 8.95
CA GLY A 365 19.36 9.90 10.37
C GLY A 365 18.87 11.09 11.21
N ASP A 366 18.56 12.23 10.58
CA ASP A 366 17.90 13.34 11.26
C ASP A 366 16.50 12.92 11.68
N ARG A 367 16.04 13.43 12.82
CA ARG A 367 14.73 13.10 13.38
C ARG A 367 13.99 14.33 13.86
N THR A 368 12.71 14.35 13.58
CA THR A 368 11.77 15.37 14.09
C THR A 368 10.67 14.69 14.86
N ALA A 369 10.41 15.18 16.08
CA ALA A 369 9.32 14.67 16.88
C ALA A 369 7.98 15.05 16.25
N VAL A 370 7.13 14.06 16.03
CA VAL A 370 5.74 14.26 15.64
C VAL A 370 4.94 14.28 16.94
N PRO A 371 4.38 15.44 17.34
CA PRO A 371 3.80 15.60 18.66
C PRO A 371 2.57 14.71 18.81
N ALA A 372 2.41 14.19 20.03
CA ALA A 372 1.14 13.72 20.51
C ALA A 372 0.15 14.90 20.65
N PRO A 373 -1.16 14.63 20.68
CA PRO A 373 -2.16 15.66 20.93
C PRO A 373 -1.92 16.41 22.23
N ALA A 374 -2.07 17.74 22.20
CA ALA A 374 -2.00 18.54 23.42
C ALA A 374 -3.26 18.32 24.28
N GLY A 375 -3.08 18.11 25.59
CA GLY A 375 -4.18 18.08 26.57
C GLY A 375 -4.92 16.75 26.71
N GLU A 376 -4.67 15.76 25.85
CA GLU A 376 -5.24 14.42 25.94
C GLU A 376 -4.12 13.40 25.70
N THR A 377 -3.99 12.40 26.58
CA THR A 377 -3.16 11.21 26.34
C THR A 377 -4.01 10.19 25.60
N PRO A 378 -3.96 10.13 24.25
CA PRO A 378 -4.69 9.09 23.54
C PRO A 378 -4.16 7.72 23.93
N TRP A 379 -4.98 6.69 23.72
CA TRP A 379 -4.53 5.32 23.89
C TRP A 379 -3.50 4.94 22.81
N HIS A 380 -3.75 5.37 21.57
CA HIS A 380 -2.91 5.06 20.43
C HIS A 380 -2.95 6.17 19.38
N VAL A 381 -1.82 6.37 18.70
CA VAL A 381 -1.68 7.30 17.58
C VAL A 381 -0.89 6.60 16.49
N GLN A 382 -1.42 6.60 15.27
CA GLN A 382 -0.78 5.95 14.13
C GLN A 382 -0.75 6.91 12.96
N VAL A 383 0.39 6.98 12.27
CA VAL A 383 0.53 7.70 10.99
C VAL A 383 0.43 6.68 9.86
N TYR A 384 -0.42 6.98 8.87
CA TYR A 384 -0.63 6.13 7.70
C TYR A 384 -0.05 6.68 6.42
N SER A 385 0.20 8.00 6.33
CA SER A 385 0.79 8.60 5.13
C SER A 385 1.41 9.98 5.41
N LEU A 386 2.29 10.44 4.51
CA LEU A 386 2.91 11.76 4.55
C LEU A 386 3.13 12.36 3.15
N SER A 387 3.11 13.69 3.07
CA SER A 387 3.41 14.43 1.84
C SER A 387 4.90 14.36 1.46
N ASP A 388 5.21 14.63 0.19
CA ASP A 388 6.59 14.65 -0.31
C ASP A 388 7.42 15.77 0.36
N ASP A 389 6.83 16.91 0.68
CA ASP A 389 7.54 17.94 1.46
C ASP A 389 7.56 17.67 2.97
N GLY A 390 6.97 16.56 3.43
CA GLY A 390 6.83 16.14 4.83
C GLY A 390 6.08 17.13 5.73
N ARG A 391 5.44 18.15 5.15
CA ARG A 391 4.68 19.15 5.92
C ARG A 391 3.30 18.67 6.32
N VAL A 392 2.79 17.61 5.69
CA VAL A 392 1.52 17.01 6.05
C VAL A 392 1.72 15.53 6.35
N LEU A 393 1.27 15.11 7.53
CA LEU A 393 1.12 13.70 7.87
C LEU A 393 -0.36 13.46 8.18
N VAL A 394 -0.86 12.27 7.88
CA VAL A 394 -2.24 11.87 8.20
C VAL A 394 -2.26 10.53 8.92
N GLY A 395 -3.25 10.35 9.77
CA GLY A 395 -3.30 9.19 10.65
C GLY A 395 -4.58 9.10 11.47
N LEU A 396 -4.57 8.23 12.46
CA LEU A 396 -5.65 8.17 13.45
C LEU A 396 -5.13 8.42 14.86
N ARG A 397 -6.07 8.82 15.71
CA ARG A 397 -5.95 8.86 17.16
C ARG A 397 -7.07 8.03 17.77
N GLN A 398 -6.74 7.12 18.67
CA GLN A 398 -7.70 6.35 19.45
C GLN A 398 -7.80 6.93 20.87
N LEU A 399 -9.00 7.25 21.33
CA LEU A 399 -9.22 7.95 22.60
C LEU A 399 -9.45 7.01 23.80
N SER A 400 -9.96 5.79 23.58
CA SER A 400 -10.23 4.82 24.64
C SER A 400 -9.54 3.47 24.43
N GLU A 401 -9.39 2.72 25.52
CA GLU A 401 -8.67 1.45 25.54
C GLU A 401 -9.35 0.36 24.69
N PRO A 402 -8.67 -0.78 24.46
CA PRO A 402 -8.07 -1.20 23.19
C PRO A 402 -9.07 -1.63 22.10
N TYR A 403 -10.37 -1.38 22.29
CA TYR A 403 -11.46 -1.73 21.38
C TYR A 403 -12.51 -0.63 21.28
N GLY A 404 -12.19 0.58 21.74
CA GLY A 404 -13.00 1.77 21.55
C GLY A 404 -13.22 2.06 20.07
N GLN A 405 -14.46 2.42 19.71
CA GLN A 405 -14.80 2.92 18.37
C GLN A 405 -14.64 4.44 18.28
N ASP A 406 -13.64 4.99 18.97
CA ASP A 406 -13.36 6.42 19.01
C ASP A 406 -12.06 6.76 18.28
N HIS A 407 -11.97 6.27 17.04
CA HIS A 407 -10.95 6.74 16.11
C HIS A 407 -11.32 8.12 15.58
N VAL A 408 -10.43 9.06 15.80
CA VAL A 408 -10.50 10.42 15.25
C VAL A 408 -9.47 10.51 14.15
N PRO A 409 -9.86 10.85 12.90
CA PRO A 409 -8.90 11.08 11.84
C PRO A 409 -8.14 12.38 12.16
N VAL A 410 -6.83 12.35 11.99
CA VAL A 410 -5.96 13.46 12.37
C VAL A 410 -4.99 13.82 11.25
N ARG A 411 -4.57 15.08 11.26
CA ARG A 411 -3.57 15.66 10.36
C ARG A 411 -2.52 16.40 11.19
N TRP A 412 -1.25 16.11 10.95
CA TRP A 412 -0.14 16.93 11.42
C TRP A 412 0.25 17.94 10.35
N ARG A 413 0.46 19.20 10.74
CA ARG A 413 1.03 20.26 9.90
C ARG A 413 2.42 20.61 10.44
N CYS A 414 3.46 20.41 9.64
CA CYS A 414 4.85 20.57 10.02
C CYS A 414 5.55 21.72 9.29
N SER A 415 6.53 22.35 9.95
CA SER A 415 7.24 23.54 9.46
C SER A 415 8.74 23.47 9.65
#